data_AF-M3IMH5-F1
#
_entry.id   AF-M3IMH5-F1
#
_cell.length_a   1.000
_cell.length_b   1.000
_cell.length_c   1.000
_cell.angle_alpha   90.00
_cell.angle_beta   90.00
_cell.angle_gamma   90.00
#
_symmetry.space_group_name_H-M   'P 1'
#
loop_
_entity.id
_entity.type
_entity.pdbx_description
1 polymer ?
#
loop_
_entity_poly.entity_id
_entity_poly.type
_entity_poly.pdbx_seq_one_letter_code
_entity_poly.pdbx_strand_id
1 'polypeptide(L)'
;AKTNLANEQTQASKSKEDVKRQIQIYQSRPIKELADEVIKVDESEEGWITKVINQIDDILSKKYTPEQIKTLRVKEPETMEEAVEGMLARYSMLLQSDSVDGKPTIWGKLLGLGTKEEQEELKAFKNSLPEDAAMGSVGAALLQRTDISIEEFKKLYAEDIEKTTKAHKEAVAK
;
A
#
# COMPACT_ATOMS: atom_id res chain seq x y z
N ALA A 1 -24.03 47.11 -9.37
CA ALA A 1 -22.90 46.19 -9.63
C ALA A 1 -22.57 45.21 -8.47
N LYS A 2 -23.33 45.15 -7.36
CA LYS A 2 -23.02 44.24 -6.22
C LYS A 2 -23.59 42.81 -6.35
N THR A 3 -24.50 42.56 -7.29
CA THR A 3 -25.23 41.28 -7.42
C THR A 3 -24.46 40.21 -8.20
N ASN A 4 -23.52 40.56 -9.08
CA ASN A 4 -22.75 39.58 -9.85
C ASN A 4 -21.62 38.93 -9.01
N LEU A 5 -20.92 39.69 -8.16
CA LEU A 5 -19.85 39.13 -7.32
C LEU A 5 -20.35 38.05 -6.35
N ALA A 6 -21.54 38.23 -5.77
CA ALA A 6 -22.10 37.24 -4.84
C ALA A 6 -22.50 35.93 -5.55
N ASN A 7 -23.01 36.02 -6.79
CA ASN A 7 -23.34 34.83 -7.60
C ASN A 7 -22.07 34.11 -8.08
N GLU A 8 -21.04 34.84 -8.51
CA GLU A 8 -19.74 34.26 -8.91
C GLU A 8 -19.05 33.56 -7.73
N GLN A 9 -19.05 34.18 -6.54
CA GLN A 9 -18.51 33.57 -5.32
C GLN A 9 -19.29 32.31 -4.89
N THR A 10 -20.62 32.32 -5.00
CA THR A 10 -21.48 31.17 -4.67
C THR A 10 -21.34 30.03 -5.68
N GLN A 11 -21.09 30.33 -6.95
CA GLN A 11 -20.87 29.32 -7.99
C GLN A 11 -19.46 28.72 -7.89
N ALA A 12 -18.46 29.54 -7.57
CA ALA A 12 -17.09 29.08 -7.32
C ALA A 12 -16.96 28.28 -6.01
N SER A 13 -17.74 28.59 -4.97
CA SER A 13 -17.75 27.76 -3.75
C SER A 13 -18.39 26.39 -3.99
N LYS A 14 -19.50 26.33 -4.74
CA LYS A 14 -20.12 25.06 -5.15
C LYS A 14 -19.18 24.20 -5.98
N SER A 15 -18.47 24.79 -6.95
CA SER A 15 -17.51 24.00 -7.76
C SER A 15 -16.34 23.46 -6.94
N LYS A 16 -15.87 24.20 -5.93
CA LYS A 16 -14.83 23.71 -5.00
C LYS A 16 -15.32 22.55 -4.13
N GLU A 17 -16.54 22.62 -3.61
CA GLU A 17 -17.14 21.52 -2.85
C GLU A 17 -17.35 20.27 -3.71
N ASP A 18 -17.77 20.45 -4.97
CA ASP A 18 -17.93 19.36 -5.93
C ASP A 18 -16.60 18.67 -6.23
N VAL A 19 -15.52 19.42 -6.47
CA VAL A 19 -14.16 18.86 -6.67
C VAL A 19 -13.71 18.10 -5.43
N LYS A 20 -13.89 18.67 -4.22
CA LYS A 20 -13.53 17.99 -2.98
C LYS A 20 -14.28 16.67 -2.81
N ARG A 21 -15.57 16.64 -3.13
CA ARG A 21 -16.38 15.41 -3.09
C ARG A 21 -15.89 14.37 -4.10
N GLN A 22 -15.53 14.78 -5.33
CA GLN A 22 -14.99 13.88 -6.33
C GLN A 22 -13.66 13.27 -5.90
N ILE A 23 -12.76 14.09 -5.34
CA ILE A 23 -11.49 13.64 -4.76
C ILE A 23 -11.74 12.62 -3.65
N GLN A 24 -12.67 12.89 -2.74
CA GLN A 24 -13.00 11.97 -1.65
C GLN A 24 -13.53 10.62 -2.17
N ILE A 25 -14.42 10.66 -3.18
CA ILE A 25 -14.92 9.44 -3.83
C ILE A 25 -13.77 8.67 -4.48
N TYR A 26 -12.89 9.37 -5.21
CA TYR A 26 -11.71 8.78 -5.84
C TYR A 26 -10.79 8.10 -4.81
N GLN A 27 -10.45 8.80 -3.73
CA GLN A 27 -9.57 8.29 -2.67
C GLN A 27 -10.20 7.18 -1.83
N SER A 28 -11.52 6.99 -1.89
CA SER A 28 -12.19 5.88 -1.17
C SER A 28 -12.01 4.52 -1.85
N ARG A 29 -11.54 4.50 -3.10
CA ARG A 29 -11.34 3.27 -3.88
C ARG A 29 -10.00 2.59 -3.55
N PRO A 30 -9.89 1.26 -3.73
CA PRO A 30 -8.63 0.56 -3.57
C PRO A 30 -7.53 1.14 -4.47
N ILE A 31 -6.35 1.37 -3.90
CA ILE A 31 -5.21 1.98 -4.62
C ILE A 31 -4.82 1.21 -5.88
N LYS A 32 -4.94 -0.13 -5.85
CA LYS A 32 -4.66 -1.00 -7.00
C LYS A 32 -5.63 -0.74 -8.16
N GLU A 33 -6.93 -0.64 -7.90
CA GLU A 33 -7.91 -0.33 -8.95
C GLU A 33 -7.64 1.03 -9.59
N LEU A 34 -7.24 2.02 -8.79
CA LEU A 34 -6.87 3.34 -9.28
C LEU A 34 -5.57 3.32 -10.09
N ALA A 35 -4.58 2.54 -9.65
CA ALA A 35 -3.33 2.38 -10.35
C ALA A 35 -3.53 1.72 -11.71
N ASP A 36 -4.37 0.68 -11.80
CA ASP A 36 -4.70 -0.05 -13.04
C ASP A 36 -5.36 0.86 -14.10
N GLU A 37 -5.92 2.02 -13.72
CA GLU A 37 -6.44 3.02 -14.68
C GLU A 37 -5.32 3.78 -15.39
N VAL A 38 -4.17 3.95 -14.75
CA VAL A 38 -3.05 4.77 -15.23
C VAL A 38 -1.87 3.92 -15.72
N ILE A 39 -1.59 2.84 -15.00
CA ILE A 39 -0.48 1.92 -15.21
C ILE A 39 -1.00 0.67 -15.91
N LYS A 40 -0.33 0.24 -16.97
CA LYS A 40 -0.68 -0.97 -17.73
C LYS A 40 0.51 -1.91 -17.73
N VAL A 41 0.58 -2.76 -16.70
CA VAL A 41 1.62 -3.79 -16.54
C VAL A 41 0.93 -5.13 -16.33
N ASP A 42 1.45 -6.17 -16.97
CA ASP A 42 1.05 -7.54 -16.72
C ASP A 42 1.71 -8.04 -15.43
N GLU A 43 0.92 -8.27 -14.39
CA GLU A 43 1.39 -8.74 -13.08
C GLU A 43 1.80 -10.21 -13.06
N SER A 44 1.57 -10.95 -14.16
CA SER A 44 2.10 -12.30 -14.32
C SER A 44 3.58 -12.31 -14.74
N GLU A 45 4.11 -11.18 -15.21
CA GLU A 45 5.51 -11.09 -15.63
C GLU A 45 6.46 -11.00 -14.44
N GLU A 46 7.60 -11.68 -14.53
CA GLU A 46 8.66 -11.52 -13.55
C GLU A 46 9.14 -10.06 -13.51
N GLY A 47 9.30 -9.51 -12.31
CA GLY A 47 9.73 -8.13 -12.09
C GLY A 47 8.68 -7.08 -12.45
N TRP A 48 7.39 -7.44 -12.56
CA TRP A 48 6.31 -6.48 -12.82
C TRP A 48 6.30 -5.32 -11.81
N ILE A 49 6.62 -5.57 -10.53
CA ILE A 49 6.67 -4.53 -9.50
C ILE A 49 7.69 -3.45 -9.86
N THR A 50 8.89 -3.84 -10.29
CA THR A 50 9.92 -2.89 -10.74
C THR A 50 9.45 -2.11 -11.97
N LYS A 51 8.76 -2.78 -12.91
CA LYS A 51 8.19 -2.09 -14.09
C LYS A 51 7.16 -1.04 -13.69
N VAL A 52 6.26 -1.36 -12.76
CA VAL A 52 5.26 -0.42 -12.24
C VAL A 52 5.93 0.77 -11.55
N ILE A 53 6.90 0.53 -10.68
CA ILE A 53 7.65 1.60 -9.99
C ILE A 53 8.32 2.53 -11.02
N ASN A 54 9.00 1.96 -12.02
CA ASN A 54 9.66 2.75 -13.06
C ASN A 54 8.66 3.59 -13.88
N GLN A 55 7.48 3.03 -14.24
CA GLN A 55 6.45 3.80 -14.94
C GLN A 55 5.89 4.95 -14.09
N ILE A 56 5.70 4.73 -12.78
CA ILE A 56 5.29 5.79 -11.86
C ILE A 56 6.37 6.88 -11.80
N ASP A 57 7.63 6.50 -11.67
CA ASP A 57 8.76 7.44 -11.61
C ASP A 57 8.88 8.24 -12.92
N ASP A 58 8.69 7.62 -14.08
CA ASP A 58 8.66 8.28 -15.40
C ASP A 58 7.50 9.29 -15.53
N ILE A 59 6.35 9.00 -14.91
CA ILE A 59 5.20 9.92 -14.90
C ILE A 59 5.48 11.11 -13.98
N LEU A 60 5.89 10.85 -12.73
CA LEU A 60 6.03 11.88 -11.70
C LEU A 60 7.26 12.76 -11.92
N SER A 61 8.37 12.21 -12.39
CA SER A 61 9.63 12.94 -12.63
C SER A 61 9.52 14.06 -13.68
N LYS A 62 8.48 14.04 -14.52
CA LYS A 62 8.19 15.12 -15.48
C LYS A 62 7.85 16.45 -14.80
N LYS A 63 7.38 16.40 -13.55
CA LYS A 63 6.89 17.57 -12.81
C LYS A 63 7.53 17.75 -11.43
N TYR A 64 8.01 16.66 -10.84
CA TYR A 64 8.41 16.62 -9.44
C TYR A 64 9.84 16.11 -9.27
N THR A 65 10.58 16.73 -8.35
CA THR A 65 11.83 16.14 -7.84
C THR A 65 11.55 14.96 -6.92
N PRO A 66 12.54 14.07 -6.65
CA PRO A 66 12.37 12.98 -5.70
C PRO A 66 11.88 13.42 -4.31
N GLU A 67 12.31 14.57 -3.82
CA GLU A 67 11.86 15.15 -2.54
C GLU A 67 10.39 15.58 -2.60
N GLN A 68 9.97 16.21 -3.71
CA GLN A 68 8.58 16.61 -3.90
C GLN A 68 7.65 15.40 -4.00
N ILE A 69 8.09 14.31 -4.65
CA ILE A 69 7.34 13.04 -4.71
C ILE A 69 7.09 12.49 -3.30
N LYS A 70 8.05 12.59 -2.38
CA LYS A 70 7.84 12.19 -0.98
C LYS A 70 6.74 13.03 -0.32
N THR A 71 6.69 14.33 -0.59
CA THR A 71 5.64 15.23 -0.08
C THR A 71 4.25 14.90 -0.66
N LEU A 72 4.16 14.51 -1.94
CA LEU A 72 2.89 14.13 -2.57
C LEU A 72 2.16 12.97 -1.84
N ARG A 73 2.92 12.09 -1.17
CA ARG A 73 2.37 10.94 -0.44
C ARG A 73 1.40 11.36 0.66
N VAL A 74 1.65 12.51 1.29
CA VAL A 74 0.91 13.01 2.46
C VAL A 74 0.15 14.31 2.20
N LYS A 75 0.37 14.97 1.07
CA LYS A 75 -0.32 16.20 0.69
C LYS A 75 -1.82 15.91 0.45
N GLU A 76 -2.70 16.75 1.02
CA GLU A 76 -4.12 16.76 0.66
C GLU A 76 -4.27 17.38 -0.74
N PRO A 77 -4.83 16.66 -1.72
CA PRO A 77 -4.96 17.17 -3.07
C PRO A 77 -6.09 18.19 -3.19
N GLU A 78 -5.85 19.27 -3.93
CA GLU A 78 -6.85 20.30 -4.23
C GLU A 78 -7.51 20.10 -5.59
N THR A 79 -6.92 19.24 -6.43
CA THR A 79 -7.43 18.90 -7.76
C THR A 79 -7.42 17.39 -7.99
N MET A 80 -8.20 16.93 -8.98
CA MET A 80 -8.18 15.52 -9.38
C MET A 80 -6.82 15.07 -9.90
N GLU A 81 -6.08 15.96 -10.58
CA GLU A 81 -4.72 15.67 -11.06
C GLU A 81 -3.77 15.41 -9.89
N GLU A 82 -3.78 16.29 -8.88
CA GLU A 82 -2.98 16.09 -7.66
C GLU A 82 -3.40 14.83 -6.90
N ALA A 83 -4.68 14.47 -6.93
CA ALA A 83 -5.17 13.25 -6.30
C ALA A 83 -4.60 11.99 -6.96
N VAL A 84 -4.54 11.96 -8.31
CA VAL A 84 -3.91 10.89 -9.08
C VAL A 84 -2.41 10.83 -8.82
N GLU A 85 -1.72 11.97 -8.87
CA GLU A 85 -0.27 12.03 -8.65
C GLU A 85 0.13 11.59 -7.23
N GLY A 86 -0.63 12.04 -6.21
CA GLY A 86 -0.47 11.57 -4.84
C GLY A 86 -0.78 10.08 -4.66
N MET A 87 -1.77 9.56 -5.39
CA MET A 87 -2.08 8.13 -5.43
C MET A 87 -0.90 7.33 -6.00
N LEU A 88 -0.34 7.73 -7.14
CA LEU A 88 0.82 7.08 -7.75
C LEU A 88 2.03 7.10 -6.80
N ALA A 89 2.31 8.24 -6.16
CA ALA A 89 3.40 8.36 -5.19
C ALA A 89 3.23 7.43 -3.98
N ARG A 90 2.00 7.27 -3.48
CA ARG A 90 1.68 6.31 -2.41
C ARG A 90 1.79 4.86 -2.88
N TYR A 91 1.37 4.56 -4.11
CA TYR A 91 1.42 3.20 -4.63
C TYR A 91 2.87 2.75 -4.84
N SER A 92 3.70 3.60 -5.44
CA SER A 92 5.15 3.34 -5.56
C SER A 92 5.80 3.10 -4.19
N MET A 93 5.45 3.90 -3.16
CA MET A 93 5.94 3.67 -1.79
C MET A 93 5.51 2.31 -1.22
N LEU A 94 4.26 1.91 -1.43
CA LEU A 94 3.73 0.62 -0.96
C LEU A 94 4.51 -0.52 -1.63
N LEU A 95 4.62 -0.49 -2.95
CA LEU A 95 5.39 -1.46 -3.71
C LEU A 95 6.85 -1.55 -3.25
N GLN A 96 7.51 -0.41 -3.03
CA GLN A 96 8.88 -0.36 -2.52
C GLN A 96 9.03 -0.93 -1.10
N SER A 97 8.01 -0.79 -0.25
CA SER A 97 8.03 -1.28 1.13
C SER A 97 7.75 -2.78 1.22
N ASP A 98 6.96 -3.29 0.28
CA ASP A 98 6.43 -4.66 0.28
C ASP A 98 7.10 -5.57 -0.75
N SER A 99 8.21 -5.12 -1.34
CA SER A 99 9.02 -5.89 -2.28
C SER A 99 10.51 -5.65 -2.09
N VAL A 100 11.32 -6.63 -2.51
CA VAL A 100 12.78 -6.53 -2.61
C VAL A 100 13.17 -7.01 -4.00
N ASP A 101 13.95 -6.19 -4.72
CA ASP A 101 14.39 -6.46 -6.09
C ASP A 101 13.23 -6.83 -7.05
N GLY A 102 12.08 -6.17 -6.89
CA GLY A 102 10.89 -6.41 -7.71
C GLY A 102 10.13 -7.69 -7.38
N LYS A 103 10.53 -8.42 -6.33
CA LYS A 103 9.84 -9.62 -5.83
C LYS A 103 9.04 -9.27 -4.58
N PRO A 104 7.76 -9.66 -4.48
CA PRO A 104 6.95 -9.38 -3.30
C PRO A 104 7.50 -10.14 -2.09
N THR A 105 7.61 -9.45 -0.95
CA THR A 105 7.92 -10.08 0.34
C THR A 105 6.78 -11.00 0.77
N ILE A 106 6.97 -11.82 1.80
CA ILE A 106 5.85 -12.59 2.39
C ILE A 106 4.69 -11.65 2.80
N TRP A 107 5.02 -10.49 3.37
CA TRP A 107 4.03 -9.46 3.68
C TRP A 107 3.36 -8.89 2.44
N GLY A 108 4.13 -8.58 1.39
CA GLY A 108 3.59 -8.14 0.11
C GLY A 108 2.64 -9.17 -0.52
N LYS A 109 2.99 -10.46 -0.48
CA LYS A 109 2.12 -11.56 -0.93
C LYS A 109 0.82 -11.61 -0.13
N LEU A 110 0.88 -11.46 1.20
CA LEU A 110 -0.31 -11.38 2.06
C LEU A 110 -1.21 -10.18 1.69
N LEU A 111 -0.61 -9.06 1.28
CA LEU A 111 -1.32 -7.87 0.82
C LEU A 111 -1.84 -7.98 -0.62
N GLY A 112 -1.48 -9.03 -1.36
CA GLY A 112 -1.97 -9.30 -2.71
C GLY A 112 -1.01 -8.88 -3.83
N LEU A 113 0.28 -8.69 -3.54
CA LEU A 113 1.32 -8.50 -4.56
C LEU A 113 1.86 -9.83 -5.15
N GLY A 114 1.43 -10.96 -4.59
CA GLY A 114 1.70 -12.30 -5.11
C GLY A 114 0.54 -12.87 -5.92
N THR A 115 0.49 -14.18 -6.09
CA THR A 115 -0.69 -14.82 -6.67
C THR A 115 -1.85 -14.84 -5.67
N LYS A 116 -3.06 -15.05 -6.18
CA LYS A 116 -4.25 -15.18 -5.34
C LYS A 116 -4.15 -16.38 -4.38
N GLU A 117 -3.60 -17.48 -4.87
CA GLU A 117 -3.39 -18.71 -4.09
C GLU A 117 -2.40 -18.47 -2.96
N GLU A 118 -1.27 -17.81 -3.23
CA GLU A 118 -0.29 -17.42 -2.21
C GLU A 118 -0.94 -16.55 -1.11
N GLN A 119 -1.76 -15.57 -1.52
CA GLN A 119 -2.44 -14.69 -0.59
C GLN A 119 -3.45 -15.45 0.29
N GLU A 120 -4.27 -16.31 -0.31
CA GLU A 120 -5.27 -17.11 0.41
C GLU A 120 -4.59 -18.09 1.37
N GLU A 121 -3.51 -18.74 0.95
CA GLU A 121 -2.70 -19.64 1.78
C GLU A 121 -2.10 -18.92 3.00
N LEU A 122 -1.51 -17.75 2.80
CA LEU A 122 -0.94 -16.94 3.89
C LEU A 122 -2.01 -16.41 4.85
N LYS A 123 -3.18 -15.98 4.33
CA LYS A 123 -4.32 -15.56 5.17
C LYS A 123 -4.86 -16.71 6.00
N ALA A 124 -5.05 -17.89 5.39
CA ALA A 124 -5.52 -19.08 6.10
C ALA A 124 -4.54 -19.47 7.23
N PHE A 125 -3.24 -19.43 6.97
CA PHE A 125 -2.23 -19.67 7.99
C PHE A 125 -2.30 -18.65 9.14
N LYS A 126 -2.35 -17.34 8.85
CA LYS A 126 -2.47 -16.33 9.91
C LYS A 126 -3.72 -16.50 10.75
N ASN A 127 -4.84 -16.86 10.13
CA ASN A 127 -6.10 -17.12 10.83
C ASN A 127 -6.10 -18.42 11.65
N SER A 128 -5.15 -19.33 11.39
CA SER A 128 -4.99 -20.58 12.16
C SER A 128 -4.18 -20.40 13.46
N LEU A 129 -3.51 -19.26 13.61
CA LEU A 129 -2.72 -18.96 14.80
C LEU A 129 -3.65 -18.62 15.99
N PRO A 130 -3.20 -18.84 17.23
CA PRO A 130 -3.94 -18.43 18.42
C PRO A 130 -4.31 -16.94 18.39
N GLU A 131 -5.48 -16.58 18.91
CA GLU A 131 -5.93 -15.18 18.97
C GLU A 131 -4.99 -14.31 19.84
N ASP A 132 -4.40 -14.91 20.87
CA ASP A 132 -3.43 -14.28 21.77
C ASP A 132 -1.97 -14.46 21.32
N ALA A 133 -1.75 -14.85 20.07
CA ALA A 133 -0.44 -15.01 19.48
C ALA A 133 0.34 -13.68 19.48
N ALA A 134 1.52 -13.69 20.08
CA ALA A 134 2.46 -12.57 20.03
C ALA A 134 3.58 -12.87 19.02
N MET A 135 3.77 -11.95 18.07
CA MET A 135 4.87 -12.01 17.10
C MET A 135 6.14 -11.37 17.67
N GLY A 136 7.26 -12.05 17.53
CA GLY A 136 8.59 -11.56 17.91
C GLY A 136 9.30 -10.79 16.78
N SER A 137 10.53 -10.36 17.05
CA SER A 137 11.36 -9.69 16.03
C SER A 137 11.77 -10.63 14.90
N VAL A 138 11.91 -11.93 15.17
CA VAL A 138 12.21 -12.93 14.12
C VAL A 138 11.01 -13.09 13.20
N GLY A 139 9.79 -13.22 13.74
CA GLY A 139 8.56 -13.25 12.95
C GLY A 139 8.39 -12.01 12.08
N ALA A 140 8.68 -10.82 12.64
CA ALA A 140 8.67 -9.57 11.88
C ALA A 140 9.69 -9.55 10.73
N ALA A 141 10.90 -10.09 10.94
CA ALA A 141 11.92 -10.18 9.90
C ALA A 141 11.54 -11.20 8.81
N LEU A 142 10.92 -12.32 9.17
CA LEU A 142 10.45 -13.33 8.22
C LEU A 142 9.42 -12.78 7.24
N LEU A 143 8.55 -11.87 7.68
CA LEU A 143 7.57 -11.20 6.81
C LEU A 143 8.21 -10.36 5.69
N GLN A 144 9.47 -9.94 5.86
CA GLN A 144 10.20 -9.12 4.89
C GLN A 144 11.04 -9.93 3.91
N ARG A 145 11.09 -11.26 4.05
CA ARG A 145 11.89 -12.14 3.18
C ARG A 145 11.22 -12.36 1.82
N THR A 146 12.04 -12.55 0.80
CA THR A 146 11.64 -12.88 -0.59
C THR A 146 12.25 -14.20 -1.09
N ASP A 147 13.17 -14.77 -0.33
CA ASP A 147 14.06 -15.88 -0.68
C ASP A 147 13.71 -17.19 0.05
N ILE A 148 12.60 -17.21 0.79
CA ILE A 148 12.07 -18.41 1.44
C ILE A 148 10.72 -18.78 0.84
N SER A 149 10.40 -20.08 0.85
CA SER A 149 9.08 -20.56 0.45
C SER A 149 8.01 -20.20 1.48
N ILE A 150 6.73 -20.19 1.07
CA ILE A 150 5.62 -20.00 2.01
C ILE A 150 5.60 -21.11 3.07
N GLU A 151 5.92 -22.35 2.69
CA GLU A 151 5.97 -23.48 3.63
C GLU A 151 7.07 -23.32 4.69
N GLU A 152 8.26 -22.91 4.26
CA GLU A 152 9.36 -22.61 5.17
C GLU A 152 9.04 -21.41 6.07
N PHE A 153 8.44 -20.36 5.51
CA PHE A 153 7.94 -19.22 6.28
C PHE A 153 6.97 -19.66 7.37
N LYS A 154 5.96 -20.46 7.05
CA LYS A 154 4.94 -20.93 8.00
C LYS A 154 5.58 -21.65 9.19
N LYS A 155 6.53 -22.54 8.92
CA LYS A 155 7.25 -23.28 9.96
C LYS A 155 7.99 -22.32 10.90
N LEU A 156 8.86 -21.48 10.34
CA LEU A 156 9.70 -20.56 11.14
C LEU A 156 8.86 -19.52 11.88
N TYR A 157 7.77 -19.05 11.27
CA TYR A 157 6.87 -18.07 11.88
C TYR A 157 6.07 -18.69 13.02
N ALA A 158 5.59 -19.92 12.89
CA ALA A 158 4.92 -20.64 13.98
C ALA A 158 5.86 -20.84 15.18
N GLU A 159 7.13 -21.19 14.93
CA GLU A 159 8.15 -21.31 15.98
C GLU A 159 8.39 -19.98 16.73
N ASP A 160 8.47 -18.85 16.01
CA ASP A 160 8.58 -17.52 16.63
C ASP A 160 7.35 -17.16 17.46
N ILE A 161 6.15 -17.44 16.94
CA ILE A 161 4.88 -17.19 17.62
C ILE A 161 4.79 -18.00 18.91
N GLU A 162 5.09 -19.30 18.89
CA GLU A 162 5.06 -20.14 20.08
C GLU A 162 6.00 -19.61 21.17
N LYS A 163 7.26 -19.34 20.78
CA LYS A 163 8.29 -18.85 21.69
C LYS A 163 7.92 -17.49 22.29
N THR A 164 7.48 -16.55 21.46
CA THR A 164 7.19 -15.18 21.87
C THR A 164 5.91 -15.11 22.71
N THR A 165 4.87 -15.86 22.32
CA THR A 165 3.61 -15.95 23.09
C THR A 165 3.87 -16.52 24.48
N LYS A 166 4.69 -17.58 24.59
CA LYS A 166 5.07 -18.15 25.88
C LYS A 166 5.80 -17.13 26.75
N ALA A 167 6.82 -16.46 26.21
CA ALA A 167 7.57 -15.44 26.93
C ALA A 167 6.69 -14.27 27.39
N HIS A 168 5.74 -13.85 26.55
CA HIS A 168 4.79 -12.79 26.91
C HIS A 168 3.88 -13.20 28.07
N LYS A 169 3.30 -14.41 28.03
CA LYS A 169 2.46 -14.94 29.12
C LYS A 169 3.23 -15.04 30.44
N GLU A 170 4.47 -15.52 30.40
CA GLU A 170 5.33 -15.61 31.58
C GLU A 170 5.69 -14.24 32.17
N ALA A 171 5.82 -13.21 31.33
CA ALA A 171 6.10 -11.84 31.78
C ALA A 171 4.89 -11.17 32.41
N VAL A 172 3.68 -11.39 31.87
CA VAL A 172 2.42 -10.80 32.38
C VAL A 172 1.94 -11.47 33.66
N ALA A 173 2.33 -12.73 33.91
CA ALA A 173 1.97 -13.47 35.11
C ALA A 173 2.84 -13.15 36.35
N LYS A 174 3.87 -12.30 36.21
CA LYS A 174 4.76 -11.85 37.29
C LYS A 174 4.37 -10.46 37.78
#